data_AF-A0A947DUJ6-F1
#
_entry.id   AF-A0A947DUJ6-F1
#
_cell.length_a   1.000
_cell.length_b   1.000
_cell.length_c   1.000
_cell.angle_alpha   90.00
_cell.angle_beta   90.00
_cell.angle_gamma   90.00
#
_symmetry.space_group_name_H-M   'P 1'
#
loop_
_entity.id
_entity.type
_entity.pdbx_description
1 polymer ?
#
loop_
_entity_poly.entity_id
_entity_poly.type
_entity_poly.pdbx_seq_one_letter_code
_entity_poly.pdbx_strand_id
1 'polypeptide(L)'
;MNSADLHPTAQQLCTAAGISRRMFFNALKVRRNGCAELNDLVKSGDVSMNLALEVARFDHAAQRLILAEFPTMKPRDRAGFVELVRLTHEKERANG
;
A
#
# COMPACT_ATOMS: atom_id res chain seq x y z
N MET A 1 -0.12 -13.17 33.81
CA MET A 1 0.79 -12.15 33.25
C MET A 1 0.19 -11.69 31.94
N ASN A 2 -0.40 -10.49 31.93
CA ASN A 2 -1.20 -9.98 30.80
C ASN A 2 -0.30 -9.34 29.73
N SER A 3 -0.18 -9.97 28.57
CA SER A 3 0.53 -9.44 27.38
C SER A 3 -0.33 -8.45 26.57
N ALA A 4 -0.85 -7.39 27.18
CA ALA A 4 -1.83 -6.51 26.52
C ALA A 4 -1.42 -5.04 26.32
N ASP A 5 -0.15 -4.66 26.48
CA ASP A 5 0.26 -3.25 26.42
C ASP A 5 1.41 -2.93 25.43
N LEU A 6 1.49 -3.61 24.28
CA LEU A 6 2.60 -3.33 23.38
C LEU A 6 2.48 -2.05 22.53
N HIS A 7 1.31 -1.39 22.41
CA HIS A 7 1.22 -0.10 21.71
C HIS A 7 0.11 0.85 22.22
N PRO A 8 0.14 1.28 23.49
CA PRO A 8 -0.82 2.25 24.04
C PRO A 8 -0.89 3.53 23.20
N THR A 9 0.25 3.97 22.65
CA THR A 9 0.34 5.15 21.78
C THR A 9 -0.38 4.98 20.43
N ALA A 10 -0.33 3.80 19.81
CA ALA A 10 -1.05 3.54 18.57
C ALA A 10 -2.56 3.50 18.79
N GLN A 11 -3.02 2.89 19.89
CA GLN A 11 -4.43 2.86 20.23
C GLN A 11 -4.97 4.25 20.57
N GLN A 12 -4.23 5.04 21.36
CA GLN A 12 -4.57 6.43 21.67
C GLN A 12 -4.68 7.27 20.39
N LEU A 13 -3.71 7.14 19.49
CA LEU A 13 -3.73 7.85 18.20
C LEU A 13 -4.90 7.41 17.32
N CYS A 14 -5.20 6.11 17.26
CA CYS A 14 -6.35 5.58 16.51
C CYS A 14 -7.67 6.15 17.04
N THR A 15 -7.84 6.16 18.37
CA THR A 15 -9.02 6.73 19.04
C THR A 15 -9.12 8.23 18.78
N ALA A 16 -8.04 8.99 18.93
CA ALA A 16 -8.03 10.43 18.69
C ALA A 16 -8.30 10.80 17.22
N ALA A 17 -7.80 10.00 16.27
CA ALA A 17 -7.98 10.22 14.84
C ALA A 17 -9.26 9.59 14.27
N GLY A 18 -10.04 8.85 15.08
CA GLY A 18 -11.27 8.18 14.61
C GLY A 18 -11.02 7.07 13.58
N ILE A 19 -9.84 6.43 13.59
CA ILE A 19 -9.47 5.37 12.65
C ILE A 19 -9.32 4.01 13.34
N SER A 20 -9.50 2.94 12.58
CA SER A 20 -9.20 1.60 13.08
C SER A 20 -7.69 1.37 13.21
N ARG A 21 -7.28 0.52 14.16
CA ARG A 21 -5.89 0.03 14.25
C ARG A 21 -5.39 -0.57 12.95
N ARG A 22 -6.25 -1.30 12.23
CA ARG A 22 -5.94 -1.86 10.91
C ARG A 22 -5.53 -0.75 9.93
N MET A 23 -6.30 0.33 9.85
CA MET A 23 -5.99 1.45 8.98
C MET A 23 -4.66 2.12 9.36
N PHE A 24 -4.42 2.32 10.66
CA PHE A 24 -3.16 2.86 11.15
C PHE A 24 -1.94 2.02 10.70
N PHE A 25 -1.99 0.69 10.90
CA PHE A 25 -0.89 -0.18 10.49
C PHE A 25 -0.76 -0.30 8.97
N ASN A 26 -1.86 -0.23 8.22
CA ASN A 26 -1.82 -0.18 6.76
C ASN A 26 -1.11 1.09 6.26
N ALA A 27 -1.49 2.25 6.80
CA ALA A 27 -0.84 3.52 6.47
C ALA A 27 0.65 3.50 6.84
N LEU A 28 1.01 2.91 7.99
CA LEU A 28 2.41 2.74 8.39
C LEU A 28 3.19 1.84 7.42
N LYS A 29 2.56 0.77 6.93
CA LYS A 29 3.17 -0.15 5.96
C LYS A 29 3.41 0.54 4.62
N VAL A 30 2.42 1.27 4.11
CA VAL A 30 2.58 2.06 2.87
C VAL A 30 3.66 3.13 3.04
N ARG A 31 3.67 3.87 4.15
CA ARG A 31 4.72 4.86 4.42
C ARG A 31 6.13 4.27 4.43
N ARG A 32 6.30 3.04 4.91
CA ARG A 32 7.61 2.38 5.03
C ARG A 32 8.08 1.75 3.72
N ASN A 33 7.18 1.15 2.97
CA ASN A 33 7.52 0.32 1.81
C ASN A 33 7.19 0.99 0.47
N GLY A 34 6.42 2.08 0.49
CA GLY A 34 6.04 2.83 -0.69
C GLY A 34 7.07 3.88 -1.06
N CYS A 35 7.30 4.04 -2.37
CA CYS A 35 8.00 5.19 -2.93
C CYS A 35 7.24 6.50 -2.66
N ALA A 36 7.92 7.64 -2.84
CA ALA A 36 7.36 8.96 -2.55
C ALA A 36 6.09 9.23 -3.36
N GLU A 37 6.10 8.85 -4.63
CA GLU A 37 5.01 8.98 -5.59
C GLU A 37 3.77 8.20 -5.14
N LEU A 38 3.95 6.99 -4.61
CA LEU A 38 2.85 6.21 -4.05
C LEU A 38 2.23 6.91 -2.83
N ASN A 39 3.09 7.40 -1.93
CA ASN A 39 2.64 8.09 -0.72
C ASN A 39 1.84 9.35 -1.07
N ASP A 40 2.27 10.09 -2.11
CA ASP A 40 1.59 11.31 -2.53
C ASP A 40 0.25 11.02 -3.21
N LEU A 41 0.15 9.95 -4.01
CA LEU A 41 -1.13 9.50 -4.59
C LEU A 41 -2.11 8.98 -3.54
N VAL A 42 -1.63 8.40 -2.44
CA VAL A 42 -2.48 8.01 -1.32
C VAL A 42 -2.97 9.25 -0.56
N LYS A 43 -2.12 10.25 -0.35
CA LYS A 43 -2.49 11.51 0.30
C LYS A 43 -3.51 12.30 -0.53
N SER A 44 -3.39 12.32 -1.86
CA SER A 44 -4.34 13.00 -2.75
C SER A 44 -5.68 12.28 -2.88
N GLY A 45 -5.74 11.00 -2.49
CA GLY A 45 -6.92 10.16 -2.65
C GLY A 45 -7.04 9.51 -4.03
N ASP A 46 -6.06 9.70 -4.92
CA ASP A 46 -6.04 9.08 -6.27
C ASP A 46 -5.79 7.57 -6.22
N VAL A 47 -5.20 7.08 -5.13
CA VAL A 47 -4.96 5.67 -4.87
C VAL A 47 -5.53 5.28 -3.51
N SER A 48 -6.39 4.27 -3.51
CA SER A 48 -6.95 3.73 -2.26
C SER A 48 -5.88 3.03 -1.42
N MET A 49 -6.05 3.01 -0.10
CA MET A 49 -5.12 2.33 0.81
C MET A 49 -4.90 0.85 0.43
N ASN A 50 -5.95 0.14 -0.02
CA ASN A 50 -5.82 -1.26 -0.42
C ASN A 50 -4.97 -1.42 -1.68
N LEU A 51 -5.19 -0.57 -2.70
CA LEU A 51 -4.37 -0.60 -3.90
C LEU A 51 -2.92 -0.23 -3.58
N ALA A 52 -2.70 0.75 -2.70
CA ALA A 52 -1.37 1.13 -2.26
C ALA A 52 -0.63 0.00 -1.54
N LEU A 53 -1.32 -0.80 -0.73
CA LEU A 53 -0.72 -1.98 -0.09
C LEU A 53 -0.24 -3.02 -1.10
N GLU A 54 -0.95 -3.19 -2.21
CA GLU A 54 -0.56 -4.11 -3.28
C GLU A 54 0.63 -3.56 -4.08
N VAL A 55 0.63 -2.27 -4.41
CA VAL A 55 1.78 -1.61 -5.06
C VAL A 55 3.01 -1.64 -4.14
N ALA A 56 2.85 -1.44 -2.84
CA ALA A 56 3.95 -1.47 -1.86
C ALA A 56 4.58 -2.87 -1.65
N ARG A 57 4.15 -3.90 -2.37
CA ARG A 57 4.79 -5.23 -2.39
C ARG A 57 5.99 -5.29 -3.34
N PHE A 58 6.03 -4.41 -4.34
CA PHE A 58 7.12 -4.33 -5.31
C PHE A 58 8.28 -3.48 -4.76
N ASP A 59 9.46 -3.55 -5.36
CA ASP A 59 10.53 -2.59 -5.06
C ASP A 59 10.20 -1.19 -5.58
N HIS A 60 10.93 -0.16 -5.12
CA HIS A 60 10.64 1.22 -5.49
C HIS A 60 10.79 1.51 -7.00
N ALA A 61 11.58 0.74 -7.75
CA ALA A 61 11.73 0.95 -9.19
C ALA A 61 10.48 0.45 -9.92
N ALA A 62 10.05 -0.78 -9.62
CA ALA A 62 8.83 -1.37 -10.16
C ALA A 62 7.57 -0.58 -9.74
N GLN A 63 7.51 -0.09 -8.51
CA GLN A 63 6.42 0.79 -8.06
C GLN A 63 6.28 2.02 -8.96
N ARG A 64 7.38 2.72 -9.26
CA ARG A 64 7.33 3.91 -10.14
C ARG A 64 6.86 3.59 -11.54
N LEU A 65 7.30 2.46 -12.10
CA LEU A 65 6.83 2.01 -13.42
C LEU A 65 5.33 1.69 -13.41
N ILE A 66 4.84 1.00 -12.38
CA ILE A 66 3.40 0.74 -12.22
C ILE A 66 2.60 2.04 -12.12
N LEU A 67 3.07 2.99 -11.31
CA LEU A 67 2.37 4.27 -11.10
C LEU A 67 2.39 5.15 -12.34
N ALA A 68 3.43 5.06 -13.18
CA ALA A 68 3.51 5.78 -14.45
C ALA A 68 2.41 5.35 -15.45
N GLU A 69 1.87 4.14 -15.31
CA GLU A 69 0.75 3.66 -16.12
C GLU A 69 -0.63 4.11 -15.61
N PHE A 70 -0.74 4.58 -14.37
CA PHE A 70 -2.04 4.95 -13.79
C PHE A 70 -2.79 6.07 -14.53
N PRO A 71 -2.12 7.08 -15.13
CA PRO A 71 -2.77 8.09 -15.97
C PRO A 71 -3.31 7.55 -17.29
N THR A 72 -2.79 6.41 -17.79
CA THR A 72 -3.21 5.84 -19.09
C THR A 72 -4.47 4.98 -18.98
N MET A 73 -4.94 4.70 -17.76
CA MET A 73 -6.08 3.82 -17.49
C MET A 73 -7.12 4.45 -16.55
N LYS A 74 -8.37 3.96 -16.62
CA LYS A 74 -9.42 4.42 -15.71
C LYS A 74 -9.13 3.95 -14.29
N PRO A 75 -9.50 4.73 -13.25
CA PRO A 75 -9.26 4.34 -11.85
C PRO A 75 -9.75 2.94 -11.48
N ARG A 76 -10.89 2.50 -12.05
CA ARG A 76 -11.49 1.18 -11.81
C ARG A 76 -10.65 0.00 -12.34
N ASP A 77 -9.78 0.24 -13.31
CA ASP A 77 -8.98 -0.80 -13.98
C ASP A 77 -7.62 -1.00 -13.30
N ARG A 78 -7.16 -0.02 -12.50
CA ARG A 78 -5.84 -0.01 -11.85
C ARG A 78 -5.59 -1.22 -10.94
N ALA A 79 -6.59 -1.67 -10.19
CA ALA A 79 -6.45 -2.81 -9.29
C ALA A 79 -6.21 -4.12 -10.06
N GLY A 80 -6.94 -4.33 -11.16
CA GLY A 80 -6.74 -5.48 -12.03
C GLY A 80 -5.36 -5.46 -12.70
N PHE A 81 -4.91 -4.28 -13.14
CA PHE A 81 -3.57 -4.10 -13.69
C PHE A 81 -2.46 -4.48 -12.69
N VAL A 82 -2.50 -3.95 -11.46
CA VAL A 82 -1.51 -4.26 -10.43
C VAL A 82 -1.46 -5.75 -10.10
N GLU A 83 -2.63 -6.41 -10.04
CA GLU A 83 -2.71 -7.84 -9.79
C GLU A 83 -2.08 -8.67 -10.92
N LEU A 84 -2.33 -8.30 -12.18
CA LEU A 84 -1.69 -8.96 -13.31
C LEU A 84 -0.16 -8.83 -13.27
N VAL A 85 0.35 -7.62 -12.99
CA VAL A 85 1.80 -7.39 -12.84
C VAL A 85 2.38 -8.24 -11.71
N ARG A 86 1.66 -8.37 -10.58
CA ARG A 86 2.09 -9.17 -9.42
C ARG A 86 2.21 -10.66 -9.79
N LEU A 87 1.17 -11.22 -10.40
CA LEU A 87 1.14 -12.63 -10.80
C LEU A 87 2.24 -12.94 -11.83
N THR A 88 2.46 -12.06 -12.79
CA THR A 88 3.56 -12.20 -13.76
C THR A 88 4.93 -12.15 -13.05
N HIS A 89 5.14 -11.19 -12.15
CA HIS A 89 6.39 -11.07 -11.40
C HIS A 89 6.70 -12.32 -10.55
N GLU A 90 5.69 -12.86 -9.86
CA GLU A 90 5.83 -14.08 -9.04
C GLU A 90 6.14 -15.31 -9.90
N LYS A 91 5.50 -15.42 -11.07
CA LYS A 91 5.74 -16.51 -12.02
C LYS A 91 7.18 -16.49 -12.55
N GLU A 92 7.69 -15.33 -12.94
CA GLU A 92 9.07 -15.19 -13.43
C GLU A 92 10.09 -15.60 -12.36
N ARG A 93 9.84 -15.25 -11.09
CA ARG A 93 10.73 -15.62 -9.96
C ARG A 93 10.67 -17.10 -9.59
N ALA A 94 9.61 -17.81 -9.93
CA ALA A 94 9.49 -19.24 -9.66
C ALA A 94 10.16 -20.10 -10.74
N ASN A 95 10.40 -19.55 -11.93
CA ASN A 95 10.95 -20.26 -13.09
C ASN A 95 12.45 -19.99 -13.35
N GLY A 96 13.05 -19.05 -12.62
CA GLY A 96 14.48 -18.72 -12.70
C GLY A 96 15.23 -19.12 -11.44
#